data_AF-A0A0S7EW91-F1
#
_entry.id   AF-A0A0S7EW91-F1
#
_cell.length_a   1.000
_cell.length_b   1.000
_cell.length_c   1.000
_cell.angle_alpha   90.00
_cell.angle_beta   90.00
_cell.angle_gamma   90.00
#
_symmetry.space_group_name_H-M   'P 1'
#
loop_
_entity.id
_entity.type
_entity.pdbx_description
1 polymer ?
#
loop_
_entity_poly.entity_id
_entity_poly.type
_entity_poly.pdbx_seq_one_letter_code
_entity_poly.pdbx_strand_id
1 'polypeptide(L)'
;MLSLTPAKPVKVSDIFLSKEQINSQTPGNLLHTFFTNVRPPKKVLEDQLTQILRKYGTPKPNKNKYNKAGKEQHQGKVVSTKRPITKPLTKEKSVLNSVRTALSEKKTVLKPKSPEKSRPDEKDVEKSPSKKTEVPEEKYLTLEGFHKFTIDRAKQDIRSVWRAILACGYDLHFERCTCIDTRHAQKACRKWSLEMDVALVQYINRLCRHLAITPARLHPHEVYLDPSDAADPRVSSLLNVPVESLRLRFALLQSLNNTLESFFLPLVELRQTHTYQNSIAALLCEAKGLVFYDTKVTVMNRVLNATVQRTADHAAPEITLDPLEIVGGEIRSSENTYFCQAARQLSCVPSSQLCVKLASGGDPTYAFNIRFTGEEVHGTS
;
A
#
# COMPACT_ATOMS: atom_id res chain seq x y z
N MET A 1 -27.19 6.93 -32.66
CA MET A 1 -27.10 8.06 -31.69
C MET A 1 -28.06 7.75 -30.54
N LEU A 2 -27.55 7.52 -29.34
CA LEU A 2 -28.36 7.39 -28.12
C LEU A 2 -28.53 8.80 -27.55
N SER A 3 -29.78 9.25 -27.47
CA SER A 3 -30.19 10.57 -26.98
C SER A 3 -29.75 10.79 -25.52
N LEU A 4 -28.70 11.58 -25.32
CA LEU A 4 -28.30 12.16 -24.04
C LEU A 4 -29.04 13.49 -23.84
N THR A 5 -30.32 13.44 -23.48
CA THR A 5 -30.96 14.58 -22.83
C THR A 5 -30.66 14.50 -21.33
N PRO A 6 -30.07 15.54 -20.71
CA PRO A 6 -29.84 15.53 -19.28
C PRO A 6 -31.19 15.53 -18.56
N ALA A 7 -31.44 14.49 -17.75
CA ALA A 7 -32.46 14.57 -16.73
C ALA A 7 -32.21 15.83 -15.91
N LYS A 8 -33.25 16.64 -15.67
CA LYS A 8 -33.18 17.88 -14.88
C LYS A 8 -32.30 17.66 -13.64
N PRO A 9 -31.38 18.58 -13.29
CA PRO A 9 -30.52 18.40 -12.13
C PRO A 9 -31.40 18.19 -10.89
N VAL A 10 -31.33 16.98 -10.33
CA VAL A 10 -32.02 16.63 -9.09
C VAL A 10 -31.37 17.47 -8.00
N LYS A 11 -32.16 18.27 -7.27
CA LYS A 11 -31.65 18.97 -6.08
C LYS A 11 -31.10 17.91 -5.14
N VAL A 12 -29.85 18.06 -4.70
CA VAL A 12 -29.15 17.05 -3.89
C VAL A 12 -29.89 16.74 -2.57
N SER A 13 -30.70 17.69 -2.08
CA SER A 13 -31.62 17.53 -0.95
C SER A 13 -32.71 16.48 -1.14
N ASP A 14 -33.03 16.10 -2.39
CA ASP A 14 -34.17 15.25 -2.74
C ASP A 14 -33.75 13.80 -3.06
N ILE A 15 -32.47 13.45 -2.81
CA ILE A 15 -31.92 12.12 -3.06
C ILE A 15 -32.18 11.22 -1.85
N PHE A 16 -32.97 10.16 -2.07
CA PHE A 16 -33.27 9.12 -1.09
C PHE A 16 -32.77 7.78 -1.63
N LEU A 17 -31.73 7.22 -1.00
CA LEU A 17 -31.10 5.97 -1.42
C LEU A 17 -31.56 4.81 -0.56
N SER A 18 -32.14 3.79 -1.20
CA SER A 18 -32.51 2.55 -0.53
C SER A 18 -31.27 1.71 -0.21
N LYS A 19 -31.45 0.71 0.66
CA LYS A 19 -30.39 -0.26 1.00
C LYS A 19 -29.87 -0.98 -0.24
N GLU A 20 -30.75 -1.36 -1.15
CA GLU A 20 -30.43 -2.07 -2.40
C GLU A 20 -29.62 -1.19 -3.35
N GLN A 21 -29.99 0.10 -3.46
CA GLN A 21 -29.25 1.06 -4.28
C GLN A 21 -27.84 1.28 -3.76
N ILE A 22 -27.68 1.42 -2.45
CA ILE A 22 -26.36 1.56 -1.81
C ILE A 22 -25.54 0.28 -1.98
N ASN A 23 -26.16 -0.90 -1.88
CA ASN A 23 -25.48 -2.19 -1.96
C ASN A 23 -25.25 -2.70 -3.40
N SER A 24 -25.73 -1.98 -4.41
CA SER A 24 -25.59 -2.36 -5.82
C SER A 24 -24.11 -2.41 -6.25
N GLN A 25 -23.65 -3.56 -6.74
CA GLN A 25 -22.29 -3.74 -7.26
C GLN A 25 -22.18 -3.30 -8.72
N THR A 26 -22.65 -2.08 -9.00
CA THR A 26 -22.55 -1.47 -10.33
C THR A 26 -21.24 -0.69 -10.46
N PRO A 27 -20.54 -0.75 -11.61
CA PRO A 27 -19.34 0.05 -11.84
C PRO A 27 -19.61 1.53 -11.59
N GLY A 28 -18.76 2.17 -10.78
CA GLY A 28 -18.91 3.59 -10.41
C GLY A 28 -19.80 3.86 -9.19
N ASN A 29 -20.41 2.85 -8.56
CA ASN A 29 -21.11 3.04 -7.29
C ASN A 29 -20.13 3.26 -6.13
N LEU A 30 -19.75 4.52 -5.89
CA LEU A 30 -18.81 4.87 -4.82
C LEU A 30 -19.35 4.62 -3.43
N LEU A 31 -20.68 4.61 -3.23
CA LEU A 31 -21.27 4.34 -1.92
C LEU A 31 -21.09 2.88 -1.51
N HIS A 32 -21.25 1.94 -2.44
CA HIS A 32 -20.94 0.53 -2.18
C HIS A 32 -19.47 0.37 -1.74
N THR A 33 -18.54 0.99 -2.48
CA THR A 33 -17.10 0.98 -2.16
C THR A 33 -16.82 1.61 -0.80
N PHE A 34 -17.41 2.78 -0.52
CA PHE A 34 -17.23 3.49 0.74
C PHE A 34 -17.70 2.64 1.93
N PHE A 35 -18.94 2.15 1.91
CA PHE A 35 -19.49 1.37 3.01
C PHE A 35 -18.80 0.02 3.18
N THR A 36 -18.27 -0.56 2.10
CA THR A 36 -17.44 -1.76 2.15
C THR A 36 -16.12 -1.54 2.89
N ASN A 37 -15.52 -0.35 2.79
CA ASN A 37 -14.20 -0.05 3.36
C ASN A 37 -14.24 0.62 4.74
N VAL A 38 -15.34 1.32 5.05
CA VAL A 38 -15.56 1.94 6.37
C VAL A 38 -15.99 0.91 7.43
N ARG A 39 -16.46 -0.27 6.99
CA ARG A 39 -17.00 -1.31 7.88
C ARG A 39 -15.95 -1.92 8.80
N PRO A 40 -16.35 -2.32 10.02
CA PRO A 40 -15.54 -3.23 10.83
C PRO A 40 -15.32 -4.57 10.09
N PRO A 41 -14.11 -5.16 10.12
CA PRO A 41 -13.77 -6.36 9.32
C PRO A 41 -14.70 -7.56 9.53
N LYS A 42 -15.28 -7.70 10.73
CA LYS A 42 -16.14 -8.83 11.12
C LYS A 42 -17.62 -8.65 10.78
N LYS A 43 -18.01 -7.48 10.26
CA LYS A 43 -19.42 -7.14 10.08
C LYS A 43 -19.84 -7.29 8.63
N VAL A 44 -20.96 -7.98 8.40
CA VAL A 44 -21.57 -8.09 7.08
C VAL A 44 -22.07 -6.70 6.64
N LEU A 45 -21.80 -6.33 5.39
CA LEU A 45 -22.19 -5.02 4.83
C LEU A 45 -23.68 -4.77 4.99
N GLU A 46 -24.47 -5.79 4.70
CA GLU A 46 -25.91 -5.72 4.70
C GLU A 46 -26.50 -5.39 6.08
N ASP A 47 -25.97 -6.01 7.14
CA ASP A 47 -26.34 -5.74 8.52
C ASP A 47 -25.93 -4.33 8.93
N GLN A 48 -24.75 -3.88 8.51
CA GLN A 48 -24.30 -2.53 8.79
C GLN A 48 -25.17 -1.48 8.10
N LEU A 49 -25.50 -1.66 6.82
CA LEU A 49 -26.38 -0.75 6.10
C LEU A 49 -27.76 -0.67 6.78
N THR A 50 -28.28 -1.81 7.22
CA THR A 50 -29.55 -1.87 7.98
C THR A 50 -29.47 -1.04 9.27
N GLN A 51 -28.36 -1.14 10.02
CA GLN A 51 -28.15 -0.34 11.23
C GLN A 51 -27.94 1.15 10.94
N ILE A 52 -27.23 1.47 9.85
CA ILE A 52 -27.01 2.86 9.42
C ILE A 52 -28.34 3.49 9.02
N LEU A 53 -29.15 2.83 8.19
CA LEU A 53 -30.47 3.32 7.80
C LEU A 53 -31.41 3.45 9.00
N ARG A 54 -31.33 2.53 9.97
CA ARG A 54 -32.11 2.64 11.21
C ARG A 54 -31.78 3.91 12.00
N LYS A 55 -30.49 4.25 12.12
CA LYS A 55 -30.01 5.38 12.94
C LYS A 55 -30.00 6.73 12.19
N TYR A 56 -29.62 6.74 10.91
CA TYR A 56 -29.36 7.96 10.12
C TYR A 56 -30.28 8.11 8.91
N GLY A 57 -31.10 7.11 8.60
CA GLY A 57 -32.05 7.17 7.47
C GLY A 57 -33.34 7.89 7.84
N THR A 58 -33.99 8.43 6.82
CA THR A 58 -35.27 9.14 6.91
C THR A 58 -36.35 8.38 6.11
N PRO A 59 -37.61 8.38 6.57
CA PRO A 59 -38.70 7.86 5.75
C PRO A 59 -38.87 8.73 4.50
N LYS A 60 -39.20 8.12 3.36
CA LYS A 60 -39.41 8.85 2.11
C LYS A 60 -40.69 9.70 2.23
N PRO A 61 -40.66 11.01 1.91
CA PRO A 61 -41.86 11.84 1.98
C PRO A 61 -42.91 11.32 0.99
N ASN A 62 -44.09 11.00 1.54
CA ASN A 62 -45.23 10.54 0.76
C ASN A 62 -45.76 11.70 -0.09
N LYS A 63 -45.54 11.66 -1.42
CA LYS A 63 -46.07 12.68 -2.35
C LYS A 63 -47.61 12.68 -2.48
N ASN A 64 -48.32 11.77 -1.80
CA ASN A 64 -49.76 11.56 -1.95
C ASN A 64 -50.66 12.31 -0.94
N LYS A 65 -50.17 13.34 -0.24
CA LYS A 65 -51.03 14.12 0.69
C LYS A 65 -51.76 15.33 0.06
N TYR A 66 -51.70 15.51 -1.26
CA TYR A 66 -52.60 16.39 -2.01
C TYR A 66 -53.14 15.64 -3.23
N ASN A 67 -54.24 14.92 -3.05
CA ASN A 67 -55.24 14.63 -4.09
C ASN A 67 -56.44 13.94 -3.44
N LYS A 68 -57.29 14.73 -2.78
CA LYS A 68 -58.68 14.37 -2.50
C LYS A 68 -59.56 15.22 -3.42
N ALA A 69 -59.79 14.74 -4.63
CA ALA A 69 -60.99 15.01 -5.44
C ALA A 69 -60.89 14.22 -6.75
N GLY A 70 -61.99 13.57 -7.14
CA GLY A 70 -62.19 13.06 -8.51
C GLY A 70 -62.08 11.55 -8.65
N LYS A 71 -63.24 10.89 -8.59
CA LYS A 71 -63.46 9.57 -9.20
C LYS A 71 -63.20 9.69 -10.70
N GLU A 72 -62.53 8.71 -11.29
CA GLU A 72 -63.00 8.11 -12.54
C GLU A 72 -62.39 6.72 -12.74
N GLN A 73 -63.29 5.76 -12.97
CA GLN A 73 -62.97 4.43 -13.45
C GLN A 73 -62.31 4.56 -14.82
N HIS A 74 -61.36 3.70 -15.17
CA HIS A 74 -61.32 3.04 -16.48
C HIS A 74 -60.45 1.78 -16.41
N GLN A 75 -61.06 0.68 -16.86
CA GLN A 75 -60.41 -0.62 -17.11
C GLN A 75 -59.49 -0.51 -18.33
N GLY A 76 -58.31 -1.13 -18.24
CA GLY A 76 -57.39 -1.26 -19.37
C GLY A 76 -56.41 -2.41 -19.14
N LYS A 77 -56.82 -3.60 -19.54
CA LYS A 77 -56.12 -4.88 -19.37
C LYS A 77 -55.27 -5.13 -20.63
N VAL A 78 -53.93 -5.11 -20.56
CA VAL A 78 -53.06 -5.69 -21.61
C VAL A 78 -51.82 -6.38 -21.01
N VAL A 79 -52.00 -7.68 -20.75
CA VAL A 79 -51.18 -8.80 -21.26
C VAL A 79 -49.67 -8.74 -21.03
N SER A 80 -49.24 -9.50 -20.02
CA SER A 80 -47.88 -10.00 -19.81
C SER A 80 -47.66 -11.26 -20.65
N THR A 81 -46.82 -11.19 -21.69
CA THR A 81 -46.31 -12.36 -22.39
C THR A 81 -45.08 -12.92 -21.68
N LYS A 82 -45.27 -13.99 -20.91
CA LYS A 82 -44.21 -14.93 -20.55
C LYS A 82 -43.90 -15.86 -21.73
N ARG A 83 -42.62 -16.10 -22.03
CA ARG A 83 -42.13 -17.38 -22.55
C ARG A 83 -40.77 -17.75 -21.91
N PRO A 84 -40.46 -19.06 -21.79
CA PRO A 84 -39.54 -19.58 -20.77
C PRO A 84 -38.17 -20.04 -21.31
N ILE A 85 -37.18 -19.96 -20.40
CA ILE A 85 -35.98 -20.80 -20.12
C ILE A 85 -35.28 -21.52 -21.29
N THR A 86 -33.96 -21.30 -21.38
CA THR A 86 -32.97 -22.34 -21.71
C THR A 86 -31.63 -22.05 -21.00
N LYS A 87 -31.11 -23.01 -20.23
CA LYS A 87 -29.71 -23.05 -19.75
C LYS A 87 -28.82 -23.60 -20.88
N PRO A 88 -27.50 -23.30 -20.85
CA PRO A 88 -26.57 -24.40 -20.60
C PRO A 88 -25.43 -24.06 -19.61
N LEU A 89 -24.54 -25.05 -19.43
CA LEU A 89 -23.79 -25.44 -18.25
C LEU A 89 -22.25 -25.34 -18.46
N THR A 90 -21.53 -25.12 -17.35
CA THR A 90 -20.13 -25.52 -17.01
C THR A 90 -18.86 -24.80 -17.54
N LYS A 91 -18.08 -24.35 -16.53
CA LYS A 91 -16.61 -24.46 -16.32
C LYS A 91 -15.64 -23.78 -17.29
N GLU A 92 -14.94 -22.76 -16.78
CA GLU A 92 -13.48 -22.68 -16.90
C GLU A 92 -12.85 -22.25 -15.56
N LYS A 93 -11.78 -22.97 -15.20
CA LYS A 93 -10.88 -22.69 -14.07
C LYS A 93 -9.82 -21.70 -14.54
N SER A 94 -9.57 -20.66 -13.75
CA SER A 94 -8.35 -19.85 -13.86
C SER A 94 -7.55 -20.02 -12.58
N VAL A 95 -6.39 -20.66 -12.71
CA VAL A 95 -5.43 -21.00 -11.66
C VAL A 95 -4.44 -19.85 -11.51
N LEU A 96 -4.42 -19.21 -10.33
CA LEU A 96 -3.23 -18.55 -9.78
C LEU A 96 -3.23 -18.74 -8.26
N ASN A 97 -2.49 -19.76 -7.80
CA ASN A 97 -1.83 -19.78 -6.48
C ASN A 97 -0.68 -18.74 -6.53
N SER A 98 -0.16 -18.11 -5.48
CA SER A 98 0.22 -18.52 -4.12
C SER A 98 0.59 -17.19 -3.39
N VAL A 99 0.68 -16.97 -2.07
CA VAL A 99 1.27 -17.73 -0.96
C VAL A 99 0.64 -17.18 0.33
N ARG A 100 0.07 -18.05 1.19
CA ARG A 100 -0.12 -17.77 2.62
C ARG A 100 0.79 -18.71 3.39
N THR A 101 1.68 -18.12 4.18
CA THR A 101 2.55 -18.78 5.14
C THR A 101 1.73 -19.53 6.19
N ALA A 102 2.08 -20.80 6.39
CA ALA A 102 1.60 -21.64 7.47
C ALA A 102 2.78 -21.98 8.38
N LEU A 103 2.63 -21.71 9.69
CA LEU A 103 3.29 -22.44 10.77
C LEU A 103 2.42 -22.31 12.03
N SER A 104 1.83 -23.43 12.47
CA SER A 104 1.96 -23.95 13.84
C SER A 104 0.94 -25.06 14.08
N GLU A 105 1.46 -26.20 14.54
CA GLU A 105 0.80 -27.48 14.68
C GLU A 105 0.05 -27.64 16.03
N LYS A 106 -0.87 -28.61 16.00
CA LYS A 106 -1.84 -29.06 17.01
C LYS A 106 -1.27 -29.38 18.41
N LYS A 107 -2.16 -29.27 19.40
CA LYS A 107 -2.50 -30.41 20.30
C LYS A 107 -4.01 -30.46 20.57
N THR A 108 -4.60 -31.64 20.38
CA THR A 108 -6.00 -32.00 20.66
C THR A 108 -6.01 -33.29 21.49
N VAL A 109 -6.82 -33.35 22.54
CA VAL A 109 -7.27 -34.57 23.22
C VAL A 109 -8.74 -34.30 23.62
N LEU A 110 -9.73 -34.83 22.86
CA LEU A 110 -10.53 -36.06 23.12
C LEU A 110 -11.40 -35.94 24.40
N LYS A 111 -12.68 -36.33 24.52
CA LYS A 111 -13.83 -36.89 23.76
C LYS A 111 -14.96 -37.05 24.86
N PRO A 112 -16.16 -37.66 24.71
CA PRO A 112 -16.92 -38.14 23.55
C PRO A 112 -18.43 -37.74 23.52
N LYS A 113 -19.09 -38.14 22.43
CA LYS A 113 -20.55 -38.21 22.12
C LYS A 113 -21.31 -39.09 23.15
N SER A 114 -22.63 -39.04 23.35
CA SER A 114 -23.79 -39.37 22.46
C SER A 114 -25.10 -39.34 23.33
N PRO A 115 -26.33 -39.75 22.90
CA PRO A 115 -27.09 -39.54 21.65
C PRO A 115 -28.59 -39.16 21.85
N GLU A 116 -29.20 -38.73 20.75
CA GLU A 116 -30.59 -38.81 20.22
C GLU A 116 -31.87 -39.08 21.06
N LYS A 117 -32.90 -38.25 20.74
CA LYS A 117 -34.34 -38.50 20.42
C LYS A 117 -35.18 -39.35 21.39
N SER A 118 -36.39 -38.96 21.79
CA SER A 118 -37.60 -38.82 20.95
C SER A 118 -38.78 -38.11 21.68
N ARG A 119 -39.65 -37.42 20.92
CA ARG A 119 -40.96 -36.81 21.30
C ARG A 119 -42.08 -37.90 21.42
N PRO A 120 -43.40 -37.61 21.56
CA PRO A 120 -44.19 -36.40 21.96
C PRO A 120 -45.18 -36.75 23.12
N ASP A 121 -45.96 -35.83 23.72
CA ASP A 121 -47.32 -35.48 23.27
C ASP A 121 -47.98 -34.38 24.11
N GLU A 122 -49.02 -33.83 23.49
CA GLU A 122 -49.82 -32.62 23.69
C GLU A 122 -50.42 -32.37 25.08
N LYS A 123 -50.56 -31.07 25.44
CA LYS A 123 -51.89 -30.46 25.65
C LYS A 123 -51.88 -28.94 25.78
N ASP A 124 -52.89 -28.40 25.11
CA ASP A 124 -53.70 -27.23 25.40
C ASP A 124 -53.26 -25.79 25.09
N VAL A 125 -54.21 -25.15 24.40
CA VAL A 125 -54.21 -23.83 23.79
C VAL A 125 -54.76 -22.82 24.78
N GLU A 126 -53.99 -21.78 25.10
CA GLU A 126 -54.57 -20.53 25.60
C GLU A 126 -53.99 -19.29 24.90
N LYS A 127 -54.91 -18.42 24.50
CA LYS A 127 -54.75 -17.22 23.69
C LYS A 127 -53.88 -16.16 24.37
N SER A 128 -53.03 -15.48 23.59
CA SER A 128 -52.65 -14.08 23.86
C SER A 128 -52.40 -13.32 22.54
N PRO A 129 -52.63 -11.99 22.50
CA PRO A 129 -53.11 -11.30 21.30
C PRO A 129 -52.00 -10.94 20.32
N SER A 130 -52.35 -10.95 19.04
CA SER A 130 -51.52 -10.53 17.92
C SER A 130 -51.07 -9.07 18.06
N LYS A 131 -49.79 -8.88 18.41
CA LYS A 131 -49.08 -7.63 18.10
C LYS A 131 -49.17 -7.41 16.59
N LYS A 132 -49.87 -6.36 16.18
CA LYS A 132 -49.79 -5.82 14.81
C LYS A 132 -48.31 -5.67 14.47
N THR A 133 -47.86 -6.45 13.50
CA THR A 133 -46.53 -6.29 12.89
C THR A 133 -46.55 -4.96 12.15
N GLU A 134 -46.15 -3.87 12.80
CA GLU A 134 -45.74 -2.67 12.08
C GLU A 134 -44.62 -3.10 11.13
N VAL A 135 -44.94 -3.15 9.84
CA VAL A 135 -43.94 -3.32 8.79
C VAL A 135 -42.93 -2.19 9.01
N PRO A 136 -41.64 -2.50 9.28
CA PRO A 136 -40.66 -1.46 9.56
C PRO A 136 -40.67 -0.48 8.39
N GLU A 137 -41.03 0.78 8.64
CA GLU A 137 -41.00 1.80 7.60
C GLU A 137 -39.61 1.80 6.96
N GLU A 138 -39.59 1.64 5.64
CA GLU A 138 -38.35 1.61 4.89
C GLU A 138 -37.68 2.97 4.98
N LYS A 139 -36.51 3.00 5.64
CA LYS A 139 -35.71 4.21 5.78
C LYS A 139 -34.72 4.30 4.63
N TYR A 140 -34.54 5.51 4.14
CA TYR A 140 -33.66 5.84 3.02
C TYR A 140 -32.51 6.73 3.51
N LEU A 141 -31.34 6.58 2.93
CA LEU A 141 -30.20 7.44 3.24
C LEU A 141 -30.28 8.70 2.38
N THR A 142 -30.29 9.86 3.03
CA THR A 142 -30.15 11.17 2.39
C THR A 142 -28.70 11.66 2.49
N LEU A 143 -28.36 12.74 1.78
CA LEU A 143 -27.04 13.37 1.93
C LEU A 143 -26.79 13.79 3.39
N GLU A 144 -27.79 14.37 4.06
CA GLU A 144 -27.67 14.77 5.47
C GLU A 144 -27.41 13.57 6.38
N GLY A 145 -28.15 12.47 6.18
CA GLY A 145 -27.94 11.22 6.91
C GLY A 145 -26.55 10.63 6.68
N PHE A 146 -26.06 10.65 5.44
CA PHE A 146 -24.70 10.22 5.10
C PHE A 146 -23.62 11.09 5.74
N HIS A 147 -23.79 12.41 5.71
CA HIS A 147 -22.86 13.36 6.32
C HIS A 147 -22.79 13.15 7.85
N LYS A 148 -23.95 13.04 8.51
CA LYS A 148 -24.03 12.76 9.95
C LYS A 148 -23.39 11.42 10.32
N PHE A 149 -23.66 10.37 9.54
CA PHE A 149 -22.97 9.07 9.73
C PHE A 149 -21.45 9.22 9.64
N THR A 150 -20.97 9.93 8.62
CA THR A 150 -19.55 10.10 8.35
C THR A 150 -18.86 10.87 9.48
N ILE A 151 -19.47 11.95 9.98
CA ILE A 151 -18.97 12.71 11.14
C ILE A 151 -18.94 11.82 12.40
N ASP A 152 -20.04 11.13 12.71
CA ASP A 152 -20.10 10.26 13.90
C ASP A 152 -19.06 9.13 13.81
N ARG A 153 -18.85 8.57 12.61
CA ARG A 153 -17.85 7.52 12.38
C ARG A 153 -16.43 8.07 12.47
N ALA A 154 -16.18 9.27 11.94
CA ALA A 154 -14.89 9.93 12.03
C ALA A 154 -14.47 10.20 13.48
N LYS A 155 -15.42 10.62 14.34
CA LYS A 155 -15.20 10.79 15.78
C LYS A 155 -14.77 9.50 16.49
N GLN A 156 -15.22 8.35 16.00
CA GLN A 156 -14.88 7.03 16.56
C GLN A 156 -13.60 6.44 15.95
N ASP A 157 -13.44 6.57 14.64
CA ASP A 157 -12.39 5.93 13.84
C ASP A 157 -12.23 6.67 12.51
N ILE A 158 -11.54 7.81 12.57
CA ILE A 158 -11.21 8.63 11.40
C ILE A 158 -10.45 7.84 10.34
N ARG A 159 -9.60 6.89 10.75
CA ARG A 159 -8.80 6.07 9.82
C ARG A 159 -9.70 5.20 8.93
N SER A 160 -10.81 4.67 9.44
CA SER A 160 -11.77 3.92 8.62
C SER A 160 -12.48 4.77 7.57
N VAL A 161 -12.83 6.01 7.93
CA VAL A 161 -13.43 6.97 6.98
C VAL A 161 -12.42 7.32 5.91
N TRP A 162 -11.17 7.59 6.32
CA TRP A 162 -10.10 7.90 5.39
C TRP A 162 -9.81 6.76 4.40
N ARG A 163 -9.69 5.51 4.89
CA ARG A 163 -9.55 4.33 4.04
C ARG A 163 -10.72 4.17 3.06
N ALA A 164 -11.94 4.52 3.46
CA ALA A 164 -13.09 4.45 2.60
C ALA A 164 -13.07 5.52 1.49
N ILE A 165 -12.67 6.75 1.81
CA ILE A 165 -12.48 7.85 0.85
C ILE A 165 -11.40 7.49 -0.17
N LEU A 166 -10.25 6.98 0.29
CA LEU A 166 -9.18 6.49 -0.57
C LEU A 166 -9.66 5.37 -1.50
N ALA A 167 -10.45 4.41 -0.99
CA ALA A 167 -11.00 3.33 -1.80
C ALA A 167 -12.00 3.83 -2.86
N CYS A 168 -12.68 4.95 -2.62
CA CYS A 168 -13.50 5.63 -3.62
C CYS A 168 -12.67 6.35 -4.70
N GLY A 169 -11.35 6.41 -4.54
CA GLY A 169 -10.41 7.01 -5.49
C GLY A 169 -10.14 8.49 -5.28
N TYR A 170 -10.49 9.02 -4.10
CA TYR A 170 -10.13 10.39 -3.72
C TYR A 170 -8.81 10.40 -2.96
N ASP A 171 -8.02 11.45 -3.14
CA ASP A 171 -6.78 11.67 -2.39
C ASP A 171 -6.95 12.65 -1.22
N LEU A 172 -5.83 13.03 -0.58
CA LEU A 172 -5.77 13.97 0.55
C LEU A 172 -6.34 15.36 0.24
N HIS A 173 -6.39 15.75 -1.04
CA HIS A 173 -6.95 17.01 -1.50
C HIS A 173 -8.41 16.87 -1.98
N PHE A 174 -9.00 15.67 -1.80
CA PHE A 174 -10.32 15.31 -2.32
C PHE A 174 -10.42 15.38 -3.85
N GLU A 175 -9.29 15.22 -4.54
CA GLU A 175 -9.26 15.10 -5.99
C GLU A 175 -9.38 13.63 -6.39
N ARG A 176 -10.05 13.37 -7.52
CA ARG A 176 -10.21 12.01 -8.01
C ARG A 176 -8.95 11.59 -8.75
N CYS A 177 -8.15 10.72 -8.12
CA CYS A 177 -6.81 10.37 -8.59
C CYS A 177 -6.65 8.87 -8.83
N THR A 178 -7.60 8.24 -9.52
CA THR A 178 -7.53 6.83 -9.89
C THR A 178 -7.86 6.61 -11.36
N CYS A 179 -7.21 5.61 -11.96
CA CYS A 179 -7.59 5.16 -13.29
C CYS A 179 -9.03 4.60 -13.25
N ILE A 180 -9.84 5.05 -14.20
CA ILE A 180 -11.25 4.64 -14.34
C ILE A 180 -11.35 3.11 -14.49
N ASP A 181 -10.48 2.53 -15.31
CA ASP A 181 -10.38 1.10 -15.53
C ASP A 181 -8.94 0.69 -15.90
N THR A 182 -8.74 -0.61 -16.09
CA THR A 182 -7.45 -1.18 -16.47
C THR A 182 -6.99 -0.76 -17.86
N ARG A 183 -7.91 -0.47 -18.79
CA ARG A 183 -7.57 0.00 -20.15
C ARG A 183 -6.98 1.40 -20.10
N HIS A 184 -7.56 2.28 -19.28
CA HIS A 184 -7.04 3.61 -19.06
C HIS A 184 -5.65 3.55 -18.41
N ALA A 185 -5.47 2.70 -17.40
CA ALA A 185 -4.17 2.48 -16.76
C ALA A 185 -3.10 2.01 -17.77
N GLN A 186 -3.42 1.03 -18.61
CA GLN A 186 -2.51 0.55 -19.65
C GLN A 186 -2.17 1.64 -20.67
N LYS A 187 -3.15 2.44 -21.10
CA LYS A 187 -2.94 3.55 -22.03
C LYS A 187 -2.03 4.63 -21.43
N ALA A 188 -2.21 4.95 -20.14
CA ALA A 188 -1.34 5.88 -19.42
C ALA A 188 0.09 5.34 -19.32
N CYS A 189 0.26 4.07 -18.94
CA CYS A 189 1.58 3.42 -18.84
C CYS A 189 2.36 3.42 -20.16
N ARG A 190 1.68 3.31 -21.32
CA ARG A 190 2.35 3.32 -22.64
C ARG A 190 3.00 4.67 -23.01
N LYS A 191 2.66 5.75 -22.30
CA LYS A 191 3.25 7.08 -22.52
C LYS A 191 4.58 7.27 -21.80
N TRP A 192 4.94 6.36 -20.89
CA TRP A 192 6.16 6.47 -20.09
C TRP A 192 7.39 6.04 -20.89
N SER A 193 8.42 6.89 -20.87
CA SER A 193 9.76 6.55 -21.32
C SER A 193 10.64 6.13 -20.13
N LEU A 194 11.77 5.49 -20.43
CA LEU A 194 12.77 5.17 -19.43
C LEU A 194 13.30 6.42 -18.71
N GLU A 195 13.48 7.52 -19.45
CA GLU A 195 13.92 8.80 -18.90
C GLU A 195 12.94 9.30 -17.82
N MET A 196 11.63 9.22 -18.08
CA MET A 196 10.60 9.58 -17.11
C MET A 196 10.65 8.69 -15.87
N ASP A 197 10.88 7.38 -16.04
CA ASP A 197 11.01 6.47 -14.89
C ASP A 197 12.22 6.83 -14.02
N VAL A 198 13.36 7.13 -14.65
CA VAL A 198 14.58 7.56 -13.96
C VAL A 198 14.35 8.88 -13.23
N ALA A 199 13.71 9.85 -13.88
CA ALA A 199 13.33 11.12 -13.26
C ALA A 199 12.42 10.90 -12.04
N LEU A 200 11.44 9.99 -12.14
CA LEU A 200 10.54 9.67 -11.03
C LEU A 200 11.29 9.00 -9.88
N VAL A 201 12.20 8.07 -10.15
CA VAL A 201 13.05 7.46 -9.11
C VAL A 201 13.91 8.52 -8.41
N GLN A 202 14.51 9.45 -9.16
CA GLN A 202 15.30 10.54 -8.59
C GLN A 202 14.45 11.46 -7.70
N TYR A 203 13.26 11.83 -8.17
CA TYR A 203 12.30 12.63 -7.42
C TYR A 203 11.93 11.96 -6.10
N ILE A 204 11.52 10.69 -6.15
CA ILE A 204 11.12 9.93 -4.96
C ILE A 204 12.27 9.79 -3.97
N ASN A 205 13.48 9.48 -4.43
CA ASN A 205 14.64 9.40 -3.53
C ASN A 205 14.90 10.73 -2.81
N ARG A 206 14.72 11.87 -3.50
CA ARG A 206 14.85 13.20 -2.88
C ARG A 206 13.74 13.45 -1.86
N LEU A 207 12.49 13.18 -2.23
CA LEU A 207 11.33 13.34 -1.34
C LEU A 207 11.47 12.49 -0.08
N CYS A 208 11.79 11.21 -0.24
CA CYS A 208 12.01 10.28 0.87
C CYS A 208 13.17 10.71 1.78
N ARG A 209 14.28 11.23 1.21
CA ARG A 209 15.38 11.80 1.98
C ARG A 209 14.93 13.00 2.82
N HIS A 210 14.13 13.89 2.26
CA HIS A 210 13.58 15.04 2.99
C HIS A 210 12.66 14.60 4.13
N LEU A 211 11.85 13.56 3.90
CA LEU A 211 10.93 12.98 4.88
C LEU A 211 11.60 12.02 5.88
N ALA A 212 12.89 11.72 5.73
CA ALA A 212 13.62 10.71 6.51
C ALA A 212 12.91 9.33 6.54
N ILE A 213 12.35 8.91 5.40
CA ILE A 213 11.73 7.58 5.21
C ILE A 213 12.32 6.89 3.99
N THR A 214 12.06 5.59 3.85
CA THR A 214 12.41 4.84 2.65
C THR A 214 11.28 4.88 1.62
N PRO A 215 11.56 4.73 0.31
CA PRO A 215 10.53 4.66 -0.72
C PRO A 215 9.50 3.57 -0.52
N ALA A 216 9.85 2.46 0.16
CA ALA A 216 8.90 1.39 0.50
C ALA A 216 7.82 1.82 1.52
N ARG A 217 8.08 2.87 2.31
CA ARG A 217 7.15 3.41 3.31
C ARG A 217 6.29 4.56 2.81
N LEU A 218 6.65 5.16 1.66
CA LEU A 218 5.91 6.27 1.06
C LEU A 218 4.63 5.75 0.39
N HIS A 219 3.47 6.28 0.78
CA HIS A 219 2.22 5.91 0.13
C HIS A 219 2.10 6.60 -1.24
N PRO A 220 1.60 5.94 -2.30
CA PRO A 220 1.50 6.57 -3.62
C PRO A 220 0.72 7.89 -3.65
N HIS A 221 -0.27 8.07 -2.79
CA HIS A 221 -1.04 9.32 -2.70
C HIS A 221 -0.25 10.50 -2.11
N GLU A 222 0.89 10.25 -1.47
CA GLU A 222 1.80 11.29 -0.99
C GLU A 222 2.74 11.78 -2.10
N VAL A 223 2.66 11.20 -3.31
CA VAL A 223 3.45 11.64 -4.44
C VAL A 223 2.67 12.67 -5.25
N TYR A 224 3.21 13.89 -5.27
CA TYR A 224 2.76 15.03 -6.05
C TYR A 224 4.00 15.84 -6.45
N LEU A 225 3.93 16.56 -7.57
CA LEU A 225 4.97 17.54 -7.92
C LEU A 225 4.53 18.90 -7.37
N ASP A 226 5.41 19.55 -6.62
CA ASP A 226 5.17 20.89 -6.10
C ASP A 226 5.45 21.93 -7.21
N PRO A 227 4.78 23.09 -7.25
CA PRO A 227 5.13 24.17 -8.18
C PRO A 227 6.61 24.57 -8.14
N SER A 228 7.27 24.44 -6.98
CA SER A 228 8.71 24.66 -6.83
C SER A 228 9.58 23.64 -7.57
N ASP A 229 9.08 22.43 -7.84
CA ASP A 229 9.78 21.41 -8.63
C ASP A 229 9.91 21.79 -10.12
N ALA A 230 9.12 22.75 -10.60
CA ALA A 230 9.19 23.21 -12.00
C ALA A 230 10.56 23.81 -12.39
N ALA A 231 11.31 24.31 -11.42
CA ALA A 231 12.66 24.83 -11.63
C ALA A 231 13.74 23.73 -11.71
N ASP A 232 13.42 22.49 -11.33
CA ASP A 232 14.40 21.39 -11.32
C ASP A 232 14.43 20.67 -12.68
N PRO A 233 15.52 20.79 -13.47
CA PRO A 233 15.60 20.17 -14.78
C PRO A 233 15.49 18.64 -14.74
N ARG A 234 15.82 18.00 -13.59
CA ARG A 234 15.80 16.54 -13.42
C ARG A 234 14.39 15.95 -13.42
N VAL A 235 13.36 16.76 -13.17
CA VAL A 235 11.96 16.32 -13.14
C VAL A 235 11.13 16.99 -14.24
N SER A 236 11.77 17.72 -15.14
CA SER A 236 11.12 18.42 -16.26
C SER A 236 10.22 17.52 -17.10
N SER A 237 10.66 16.28 -17.37
CA SER A 237 9.91 15.27 -18.09
C SER A 237 8.62 14.79 -17.38
N LEU A 238 8.43 15.16 -16.12
CA LEU A 238 7.29 14.76 -15.30
C LEU A 238 6.22 15.87 -15.13
N LEU A 239 6.55 17.13 -15.42
CA LEU A 239 5.70 18.29 -15.08
C LEU A 239 4.29 18.24 -15.69
N ASN A 240 4.14 17.62 -16.86
CA ASN A 240 2.85 17.51 -17.55
C ASN A 240 2.21 16.11 -17.42
N VAL A 241 2.74 15.27 -16.54
CA VAL A 241 2.21 13.93 -16.31
C VAL A 241 1.03 14.03 -15.35
N PRO A 242 -0.15 13.48 -15.71
CA PRO A 242 -1.29 13.46 -14.79
C PRO A 242 -0.93 12.78 -13.47
N VAL A 243 -1.38 13.35 -12.36
CA VAL A 243 -1.04 12.88 -11.00
C VAL A 243 -1.39 11.41 -10.81
N GLU A 244 -2.54 10.96 -11.33
CA GLU A 244 -2.96 9.56 -11.26
C GLU A 244 -1.99 8.63 -12.02
N SER A 245 -1.42 9.09 -13.14
CA SER A 245 -0.43 8.32 -13.88
C SER A 245 0.92 8.28 -13.16
N LEU A 246 1.32 9.39 -12.54
CA LEU A 246 2.57 9.49 -11.79
C LEU A 246 2.54 8.57 -10.56
N ARG A 247 1.44 8.61 -9.80
CA ARG A 247 1.22 7.75 -8.63
C ARG A 247 1.12 6.28 -9.00
N LEU A 248 0.44 5.95 -10.10
CA LEU A 248 0.38 4.58 -10.63
C LEU A 248 1.79 4.06 -11.00
N ARG A 249 2.58 4.89 -11.69
CA ARG A 249 3.93 4.51 -12.08
C ARG A 249 4.85 4.33 -10.87
N PHE A 250 4.75 5.22 -9.88
CA PHE A 250 5.46 5.05 -8.62
C PHE A 250 5.09 3.75 -7.91
N ALA A 251 3.81 3.41 -7.81
CA ALA A 251 3.36 2.16 -7.20
C ALA A 251 3.94 0.92 -7.93
N LEU A 252 4.05 0.97 -9.25
CA LEU A 252 4.72 -0.07 -10.04
C LEU A 252 6.21 -0.18 -9.72
N LEU A 253 6.93 0.95 -9.67
CA LEU A 253 8.35 1.00 -9.31
C LEU A 253 8.59 0.52 -7.87
N GLN A 254 7.71 0.88 -6.93
CA GLN A 254 7.73 0.40 -5.55
C GLN A 254 7.56 -1.12 -5.49
N SER A 255 6.58 -1.67 -6.22
CA SER A 255 6.39 -3.12 -6.33
C SER A 255 7.60 -3.83 -6.95
N LEU A 256 8.20 -3.24 -7.98
CA LEU A 256 9.42 -3.76 -8.61
C LEU A 256 10.56 -3.84 -7.59
N ASN A 257 10.85 -2.74 -6.89
CA ASN A 257 11.95 -2.67 -5.92
C ASN A 257 11.74 -3.62 -4.73
N ASN A 258 10.51 -3.74 -4.23
CA ASN A 258 10.18 -4.73 -3.18
C ASN A 258 10.43 -6.17 -3.66
N THR A 259 10.09 -6.46 -4.92
CA THR A 259 10.31 -7.78 -5.51
C THR A 259 11.80 -8.04 -5.72
N LEU A 260 12.55 -7.04 -6.20
CA LEU A 260 14.00 -7.12 -6.32
C LEU A 260 14.60 -7.49 -4.98
N GLU A 261 14.30 -6.72 -3.93
CA GLU A 261 14.87 -6.90 -2.60
C GLU A 261 14.57 -8.27 -1.98
N SER A 262 13.32 -8.73 -2.12
CA SER A 262 12.82 -9.95 -1.47
C SER A 262 13.20 -11.23 -2.22
N PHE A 263 13.25 -11.20 -3.55
CA PHE A 263 13.39 -12.40 -4.39
C PHE A 263 14.65 -12.43 -5.23
N PHE A 264 14.96 -11.35 -5.94
CA PHE A 264 16.03 -11.38 -6.94
C PHE A 264 17.41 -11.15 -6.33
N LEU A 265 17.53 -10.26 -5.34
CA LEU A 265 18.82 -9.94 -4.74
C LEU A 265 19.56 -11.14 -4.13
N PRO A 266 18.90 -12.08 -3.43
CA PRO A 266 19.55 -13.30 -2.96
C PRO A 266 20.10 -14.21 -4.06
N LEU A 267 19.63 -14.04 -5.30
CA LEU A 267 20.01 -14.86 -6.46
C LEU A 267 21.09 -14.19 -7.33
N VAL A 268 21.58 -13.01 -6.94
CA VAL A 268 22.57 -12.27 -7.72
C VAL A 268 23.92 -12.98 -7.66
N GLU A 269 24.32 -13.58 -8.77
CA GLU A 269 25.65 -14.14 -8.97
C GLU A 269 26.56 -13.05 -9.56
N LEU A 270 27.61 -12.67 -8.81
CA LEU A 270 28.50 -11.55 -9.16
C LEU A 270 29.75 -11.96 -9.93
N ARG A 271 30.08 -13.26 -9.98
CA ARG A 271 31.38 -13.72 -10.49
C ARG A 271 31.55 -13.58 -12.01
N GLN A 272 30.48 -13.41 -12.79
CA GLN A 272 30.52 -13.59 -14.26
C GLN A 272 29.65 -12.59 -15.04
N THR A 273 29.49 -11.37 -14.53
CA THR A 273 28.61 -10.34 -15.13
C THR A 273 28.96 -9.97 -16.58
N HIS A 274 30.24 -10.00 -16.94
CA HIS A 274 30.71 -9.69 -18.30
C HIS A 274 30.59 -10.88 -19.27
N THR A 275 30.45 -12.09 -18.75
CA THR A 275 30.34 -13.31 -19.56
C THR A 275 28.88 -13.61 -19.92
N TYR A 276 27.96 -13.34 -19.00
CA TYR A 276 26.53 -13.62 -19.18
C TYR A 276 25.71 -12.32 -19.19
N GLN A 277 25.46 -11.79 -20.38
CA GLN A 277 24.67 -10.57 -20.58
C GLN A 277 23.23 -10.70 -20.06
N ASN A 278 22.69 -11.92 -19.98
CA ASN A 278 21.35 -12.18 -19.43
C ASN A 278 21.37 -12.56 -17.94
N SER A 279 22.50 -12.41 -17.25
CA SER A 279 22.56 -12.63 -15.80
C SER A 279 21.75 -11.58 -15.05
N ILE A 280 21.24 -11.93 -13.86
CA ILE A 280 20.50 -10.98 -12.99
C ILE A 280 21.35 -9.74 -12.70
N ALA A 281 22.66 -9.91 -12.48
CA ALA A 281 23.57 -8.81 -12.22
C ALA A 281 23.72 -7.86 -13.43
N ALA A 282 23.87 -8.40 -14.65
CA ALA A 282 23.93 -7.59 -15.87
C ALA A 282 22.63 -6.80 -16.09
N LEU A 283 21.48 -7.48 -15.99
CA LEU A 283 20.16 -6.86 -16.12
C LEU A 283 19.90 -5.79 -15.05
N LEU A 284 20.35 -6.00 -13.81
CA LEU A 284 20.27 -4.98 -12.75
C LEU A 284 21.16 -3.77 -13.03
N CYS A 285 22.33 -3.96 -13.66
CA CYS A 285 23.19 -2.86 -14.07
C CYS A 285 22.53 -1.99 -15.14
N GLU A 286 21.83 -2.61 -16.10
CA GLU A 286 21.06 -1.90 -17.11
C GLU A 286 19.83 -1.20 -16.50
N ALA A 287 19.11 -1.90 -15.62
CA ALA A 287 17.92 -1.39 -14.94
C ALA A 287 18.23 -0.48 -13.74
N LYS A 288 19.50 -0.13 -13.48
CA LYS A 288 19.91 0.64 -12.28
C LYS A 288 19.17 1.97 -12.11
N GLY A 289 18.69 2.56 -13.22
CA GLY A 289 17.89 3.77 -13.22
C GLY A 289 16.51 3.62 -12.57
N LEU A 290 15.98 2.39 -12.53
CA LEU A 290 14.67 2.05 -11.98
C LEU A 290 14.71 1.65 -10.49
N VAL A 291 15.92 1.50 -9.94
CA VAL A 291 16.14 1.00 -8.58
C VAL A 291 16.32 2.18 -7.62
N PHE A 292 15.55 2.18 -6.53
CA PHE A 292 15.64 3.18 -5.47
C PHE A 292 16.99 3.15 -4.75
N TYR A 293 17.35 4.28 -4.15
CA TYR A 293 18.62 4.42 -3.44
C TYR A 293 18.74 3.41 -2.30
N ASP A 294 17.73 3.30 -1.44
CA ASP A 294 17.73 2.35 -0.32
C ASP A 294 17.88 0.90 -0.79
N THR A 295 17.19 0.52 -1.86
CA THR A 295 17.33 -0.82 -2.44
C THR A 295 18.76 -1.05 -2.94
N LYS A 296 19.41 -0.06 -3.58
CA LYS A 296 20.83 -0.15 -3.97
C LYS A 296 21.76 -0.30 -2.77
N VAL A 297 21.50 0.42 -1.68
CA VAL A 297 22.26 0.29 -0.43
C VAL A 297 22.09 -1.11 0.16
N THR A 298 20.87 -1.64 0.19
CA THR A 298 20.61 -3.02 0.64
C THR A 298 21.37 -4.04 -0.21
N VAL A 299 21.39 -3.88 -1.54
CA VAL A 299 22.22 -4.73 -2.43
C VAL A 299 23.67 -4.64 -2.02
N MET A 300 24.23 -3.42 -2.00
CA MET A 300 25.64 -3.19 -1.74
C MET A 300 26.05 -3.79 -0.38
N ASN A 301 25.26 -3.54 0.66
CA ASN A 301 25.54 -4.05 2.00
C ASN A 301 25.50 -5.58 2.07
N ARG A 302 24.58 -6.23 1.35
CA ARG A 302 24.56 -7.69 1.26
C ARG A 302 25.81 -8.23 0.57
N VAL A 303 26.22 -7.60 -0.53
CA VAL A 303 27.44 -7.99 -1.26
C VAL A 303 28.66 -7.84 -0.36
N LEU A 304 28.86 -6.67 0.25
CA LEU A 304 29.97 -6.40 1.17
C LEU A 304 30.02 -7.43 2.31
N ASN A 305 28.87 -7.77 2.90
CA ASN A 305 28.77 -8.77 3.96
C ASN A 305 29.03 -10.21 3.48
N ALA A 306 28.64 -10.56 2.26
CA ALA A 306 28.88 -11.88 1.68
C ALA A 306 30.34 -12.08 1.24
N THR A 307 31.05 -10.98 0.96
CA THR A 307 32.46 -10.99 0.55
C THR A 307 33.42 -10.68 1.70
N VAL A 308 32.96 -10.71 2.95
CA VAL A 308 33.82 -10.57 4.14
C VAL A 308 34.89 -11.65 4.13
N GLN A 309 36.13 -11.27 4.44
CA GLN A 309 37.26 -12.20 4.50
C GLN A 309 37.88 -12.25 5.89
N ARG A 310 37.80 -11.17 6.67
CA ARG A 310 38.25 -11.18 8.07
C ARG A 310 37.12 -11.64 9.00
N THR A 311 37.32 -12.78 9.64
CA THR A 311 36.43 -13.31 10.68
C THR A 311 36.80 -12.78 12.07
N ALA A 312 35.94 -13.01 13.06
CA ALA A 312 36.16 -12.55 14.44
C ALA A 312 37.43 -13.13 15.09
N ASP A 313 37.94 -14.25 14.60
CA ASP A 313 39.13 -14.92 15.12
C ASP A 313 40.44 -14.22 14.71
N HIS A 314 40.36 -13.29 13.75
CA HIS A 314 41.51 -12.53 13.26
C HIS A 314 41.52 -11.14 13.90
N ALA A 315 42.61 -10.84 14.62
CA ALA A 315 42.85 -9.51 15.16
C ALA A 315 42.80 -8.45 14.05
N ALA A 316 42.22 -7.29 14.36
CA ALA A 316 42.24 -6.17 13.44
C ALA A 316 43.69 -5.68 13.28
N PRO A 317 44.13 -5.35 12.05
CA PRO A 317 45.38 -4.63 11.84
C PRO A 317 45.42 -3.39 12.72
N GLU A 318 46.57 -3.06 13.29
CA GLU A 318 46.74 -1.87 14.10
C GLU A 318 47.76 -0.97 13.42
N ILE A 319 47.41 0.31 13.27
CA ILE A 319 48.35 1.34 12.82
C ILE A 319 48.72 2.23 13.99
N THR A 320 49.98 2.64 14.02
CA THR A 320 50.51 3.54 15.03
C THR A 320 50.70 4.93 14.43
N LEU A 321 50.14 5.96 15.04
CA LEU A 321 50.33 7.35 14.65
C LEU A 321 51.19 8.06 15.70
N ASP A 322 52.19 8.80 15.26
CA ASP A 322 53.03 9.63 16.12
C ASP A 322 52.69 11.12 15.94
N PRO A 323 52.02 11.75 16.92
CA PRO A 323 51.73 13.18 16.90
C PRO A 323 52.98 14.05 16.88
N LEU A 324 54.09 13.59 17.47
CA LEU A 324 55.31 14.38 17.61
C LEU A 324 56.03 14.56 16.26
N GLU A 325 55.81 13.66 15.30
CA GLU A 325 56.29 13.82 13.93
C GLU A 325 55.65 15.02 13.21
N ILE A 326 54.51 15.52 13.70
CA ILE A 326 53.76 16.66 13.14
C ILE A 326 54.03 17.96 13.92
N VAL A 327 54.14 17.88 15.24
CA VAL A 327 54.14 19.06 16.15
C VAL A 327 55.54 19.70 16.32
N GLY A 328 56.60 19.02 15.90
CA GLY A 328 57.98 19.48 16.03
C GLY A 328 58.42 20.57 15.04
N GLY A 329 57.75 21.74 15.02
CA GLY A 329 58.25 23.06 14.57
C GLY A 329 58.75 23.27 13.13
N GLU A 330 59.18 22.23 12.44
CA GLU A 330 59.66 22.22 11.06
C GLU A 330 59.00 21.00 10.41
N ILE A 331 58.09 21.20 9.46
CA ILE A 331 57.62 20.09 8.62
C ILE A 331 58.84 19.61 7.82
N ARG A 332 59.59 18.64 8.34
CA ARG A 332 60.81 18.13 7.71
C ARG A 332 60.52 17.36 6.41
N SER A 333 59.28 16.88 6.23
CA SER A 333 58.76 16.27 5.00
C SER A 333 57.23 16.15 5.08
N SER A 334 56.53 16.22 3.93
CA SER A 334 55.08 15.92 3.86
C SER A 334 54.75 14.48 4.27
N GLU A 335 55.75 13.61 4.32
CA GLU A 335 55.66 12.19 4.70
C GLU A 335 55.40 11.97 6.20
N ASN A 336 55.56 13.01 7.02
CA ASN A 336 55.35 12.95 8.47
C ASN A 336 53.88 13.16 8.87
N THR A 337 53.00 13.48 7.93
CA THR A 337 51.56 13.66 8.20
C THR A 337 50.91 12.34 8.61
N TYR A 338 49.84 12.38 9.42
CA TYR A 338 49.07 11.18 9.78
C TYR A 338 48.59 10.39 8.55
N PHE A 339 48.24 11.09 7.47
CA PHE A 339 47.88 10.45 6.21
C PHE A 339 49.01 9.57 5.68
N CYS A 340 50.24 10.11 5.62
CA CYS A 340 51.40 9.38 5.13
C CYS A 340 51.86 8.27 6.11
N GLN A 341 51.77 8.49 7.42
CA GLN A 341 52.04 7.47 8.42
C GLN A 341 51.06 6.28 8.30
N ALA A 342 49.75 6.56 8.17
CA ALA A 342 48.73 5.54 7.98
C ALA A 342 48.88 4.83 6.63
N ALA A 343 49.12 5.57 5.55
CA ALA A 343 49.27 5.00 4.21
C ALA A 343 50.45 4.02 4.13
N ARG A 344 51.61 4.35 4.72
CA ARG A 344 52.80 3.46 4.77
C ARG A 344 52.52 2.15 5.51
N GLN A 345 51.75 2.21 6.59
CA GLN A 345 51.42 1.01 7.37
C GLN A 345 50.34 0.18 6.68
N LEU A 346 49.26 0.81 6.21
CA LEU A 346 48.16 0.14 5.54
C LEU A 346 48.56 -0.43 4.17
N SER A 347 49.57 0.12 3.48
CA SER A 347 50.05 -0.42 2.20
C SER A 347 50.63 -1.82 2.31
N CYS A 348 51.06 -2.23 3.52
CA CYS A 348 51.57 -3.57 3.79
C CYS A 348 50.49 -4.53 4.29
N VAL A 349 49.25 -4.07 4.53
CA VAL A 349 48.15 -4.88 5.05
C VAL A 349 47.39 -5.53 3.89
N PRO A 350 47.26 -6.88 3.87
CA PRO A 350 46.45 -7.55 2.86
C PRO A 350 44.99 -7.09 2.89
N SER A 351 44.38 -6.90 1.71
CA SER A 351 42.98 -6.45 1.61
C SER A 351 42.01 -7.38 2.35
N SER A 352 42.30 -8.68 2.41
CA SER A 352 41.52 -9.67 3.14
C SER A 352 41.36 -9.34 4.63
N GLN A 353 42.36 -8.69 5.24
CA GLN A 353 42.32 -8.27 6.64
C GLN A 353 41.50 -6.99 6.86
N LEU A 354 41.32 -6.18 5.81
CA LEU A 354 40.51 -4.95 5.85
C LEU A 354 39.03 -5.22 5.51
N CYS A 355 38.73 -6.35 4.86
CA CYS A 355 37.38 -6.75 4.46
C CYS A 355 36.58 -7.33 5.64
N VAL A 356 35.86 -6.45 6.34
CA VAL A 356 35.06 -6.75 7.54
C VAL A 356 33.56 -6.63 7.29
N LYS A 357 32.76 -7.22 8.19
CA LYS A 357 31.31 -7.11 8.15
C LYS A 357 30.87 -5.69 8.48
N LEU A 358 29.87 -5.18 7.76
CA LEU A 358 29.26 -3.89 8.05
C LEU A 358 28.58 -3.91 9.42
N ALA A 359 28.71 -2.81 10.15
CA ALA A 359 28.07 -2.64 11.45
C ALA A 359 26.54 -2.71 11.32
N SER A 360 25.90 -3.55 12.14
CA SER A 360 24.45 -3.78 12.11
C SER A 360 23.82 -3.67 13.50
N GLY A 361 23.99 -2.52 14.15
CA GLY A 361 23.33 -2.17 15.42
C GLY A 361 24.03 -2.63 16.71
N GLY A 362 25.09 -3.43 16.62
CA GLY A 362 26.02 -3.72 17.73
C GLY A 362 27.37 -3.02 17.53
N ASP A 363 28.38 -3.42 18.31
CA ASP A 363 29.72 -2.82 18.20
C ASP A 363 30.29 -3.00 16.78
N PRO A 364 30.67 -1.90 16.12
CA PRO A 364 31.20 -1.96 14.77
C PRO A 364 32.53 -2.71 14.74
N THR A 365 32.65 -3.66 13.82
CA THR A 365 33.95 -4.24 13.48
C THR A 365 34.68 -3.26 12.56
N TYR A 366 35.69 -2.56 13.07
CA TYR A 366 36.50 -1.65 12.27
C TYR A 366 37.48 -2.42 11.38
N ALA A 367 37.82 -1.87 10.22
CA ALA A 367 38.77 -2.49 9.30
C ALA A 367 40.19 -2.59 9.92
N PHE A 368 40.57 -1.62 10.75
CA PHE A 368 41.82 -1.53 11.49
C PHE A 368 41.64 -0.67 12.74
N ASN A 369 42.58 -0.78 13.69
CA ASN A 369 42.66 0.01 14.91
C ASN A 369 43.74 1.08 14.78
N ILE A 370 43.58 2.18 15.51
CA ILE A 370 44.56 3.27 15.58
C ILE A 370 45.10 3.33 17.00
N ARG A 371 46.44 3.36 17.13
CA ARG A 371 47.17 3.59 18.37
C ARG A 371 47.99 4.87 18.23
N PHE A 372 47.95 5.77 19.20
CA PHE A 372 48.87 6.91 19.23
C PHE A 372 50.10 6.59 20.07
N THR A 373 51.30 6.94 19.60
CA THR A 373 52.50 6.84 20.43
C THR A 373 52.45 7.86 21.57
N GLY A 374 52.81 7.44 22.78
CA GLY A 374 52.89 8.32 23.95
C GLY A 374 51.55 8.66 24.63
N GLU A 375 50.41 8.19 24.10
CA GLU A 375 49.14 8.20 24.85
C GLU A 375 49.01 6.91 25.68
N GLU A 376 48.87 7.05 26.99
CA GLU A 376 48.42 5.94 27.85
C GLU A 376 46.95 5.62 27.53
N VAL A 377 46.71 4.38 27.09
CA VAL A 377 45.39 3.88 26.70
C VAL A 377 44.49 3.81 27.93
N HIS A 378 43.71 4.85 28.18
CA HIS A 378 42.62 4.80 29.17
C HIS A 378 41.46 4.04 28.53
N GLY A 379 41.46 2.71 28.65
CA GLY A 379 40.34 1.89 28.23
C GLY A 379 39.07 2.28 28.99
N THR A 380 38.00 2.62 28.26
CA THR A 380 36.66 2.61 28.82
C THR A 380 36.24 1.15 29.02
N SER A 381 36.32 0.68 30.27
CA SER A 381 35.72 -0.58 30.72
C SER A 381 34.21 -0.56 30.67
#